data_AF-A0A1E7L0M6-F1
#
_entry.id   AF-A0A1E7L0M6-F1
#
_cell.length_a   1.000
_cell.length_b   1.000
_cell.length_c   1.000
_cell.angle_alpha   90.00
_cell.angle_beta   90.00
_cell.angle_gamma   90.00
#
_symmetry.space_group_name_H-M   'P 1'
#
loop_
_entity.id
_entity.type
_entity.pdbx_description
1 polymer ?
#
loop_
_entity_poly.entity_id
_entity_poly.type
_entity_poly.pdbx_seq_one_letter_code
_entity_poly.pdbx_strand_id
1 'polypeptide(L)'
;MSLLPTPPPPASGRTPQHAVQVVDGASAGTGAHVRSLTEGLVARGLRVTVCAPCGADAAYGFRGAGAHVAPLPAPGDPEAAAVLRRLCA
;
A
#
# COMPACT_ATOMS: atom_id res chain seq x y z
N MET A 1 -30.06 39.37 11.04
CA MET A 1 -29.00 39.02 10.07
C MET A 1 -28.53 37.60 10.37
N SER A 2 -29.10 36.59 9.71
CA SER A 2 -28.66 35.19 9.86
C SER A 2 -27.87 34.81 8.61
N LEU A 3 -26.58 34.51 8.79
CA LEU A 3 -25.74 33.92 7.76
C LEU A 3 -26.11 32.43 7.70
N LEU A 4 -26.62 31.98 6.56
CA LEU A 4 -26.84 30.57 6.29
C LEU A 4 -25.47 29.87 6.26
N PRO A 5 -25.27 28.75 6.97
CA PRO A 5 -24.03 28.00 6.88
C PRO A 5 -23.84 27.48 5.44
N THR A 6 -22.68 27.77 4.85
CA THR A 6 -22.30 27.27 3.52
C THR A 6 -22.25 25.73 3.56
N PRO A 7 -22.95 25.01 2.67
CA PRO A 7 -22.86 23.57 2.61
C PRO A 7 -21.41 23.15 2.25
N PRO A 8 -20.91 22.04 2.81
CA PRO A 8 -19.59 21.54 2.45
C PRO A 8 -19.54 21.27 0.94
N PRO A 9 -18.40 21.52 0.27
CA PRO A 9 -18.27 21.22 -1.15
C PRO A 9 -18.58 19.73 -1.38
N PRO A 10 -19.19 19.37 -2.52
CA PRO A 10 -19.45 17.98 -2.84
C PRO A 10 -18.12 17.22 -2.74
N ALA A 11 -18.11 16.08 -2.04
CA ALA A 11 -16.96 15.20 -2.01
C ALA A 11 -16.75 14.69 -3.44
N SER A 12 -15.93 15.41 -4.22
CA SER A 12 -15.53 15.01 -5.56
C SER A 12 -15.12 13.54 -5.48
N GLY A 13 -15.82 12.68 -6.23
CA GLY A 13 -15.72 11.23 -6.16
C GLY A 13 -14.28 10.76 -6.05
N ARG A 14 -13.81 10.59 -4.81
CA ARG A 14 -12.43 10.25 -4.52
C ARG A 14 -12.31 8.79 -4.92
N THR A 15 -11.62 8.54 -6.02
CA THR A 15 -11.27 7.19 -6.41
C THR A 15 -10.67 6.48 -5.20
N PRO A 16 -11.10 5.26 -4.88
CA PRO A 16 -10.63 4.55 -3.70
C PRO A 16 -9.10 4.48 -3.74
N GLN A 17 -8.47 5.17 -2.77
CA GLN A 17 -7.03 5.37 -2.74
C GLN A 17 -6.33 4.03 -2.54
N HIS A 18 -5.30 3.77 -3.34
CA HIS A 18 -4.49 2.56 -3.31
C HIS A 18 -3.05 2.93 -2.99
N ALA A 19 -2.48 2.28 -1.99
CA ALA A 19 -1.07 2.40 -1.64
C ALA A 19 -0.30 1.14 -2.09
N VAL A 20 0.82 1.34 -2.78
CA VAL A 20 1.76 0.28 -3.15
C VAL A 20 3.03 0.45 -2.33
N GLN A 21 3.38 -0.55 -1.52
CA GLN A 21 4.57 -0.57 -0.68
C GLN A 21 5.57 -1.55 -1.27
N VAL A 22 6.80 -1.12 -1.52
CA VAL A 22 7.83 -1.95 -2.13
C VAL A 22 8.91 -2.23 -1.09
N VAL A 23 9.18 -3.51 -0.84
CA VAL A 23 10.23 -3.94 0.09
C VAL A 23 11.26 -4.78 -0.65
N ASP A 24 12.53 -4.45 -0.44
CA ASP A 24 13.69 -5.11 -1.06
C ASP A 24 14.16 -6.35 -0.28
N GLY A 25 13.58 -6.61 0.90
CA GLY A 25 13.93 -7.74 1.77
C GLY A 25 15.28 -7.61 2.48
N ALA A 26 16.01 -6.50 2.31
CA ALA A 26 17.42 -6.39 2.67
C ALA A 26 17.70 -5.80 4.06
N SER A 27 16.68 -5.31 4.77
CA SER A 27 16.89 -4.63 6.06
C SER A 27 16.15 -5.33 7.21
N ALA A 28 16.93 -5.76 8.21
CA ALA A 28 16.44 -6.32 9.46
C ALA A 28 15.61 -5.25 10.21
N GLY A 29 14.29 -5.31 10.07
CA GLY A 29 13.33 -4.41 10.73
C GLY A 29 12.40 -3.65 9.77
N THR A 30 12.78 -3.46 8.50
CA THR A 30 11.94 -2.74 7.53
C THR A 30 10.61 -3.46 7.29
N GLY A 31 10.60 -4.80 7.26
CA GLY A 31 9.37 -5.58 7.08
C GLY A 31 8.36 -5.40 8.21
N ALA A 32 8.81 -5.32 9.47
CA ALA A 32 7.94 -5.10 10.62
C ALA A 32 7.33 -3.68 10.61
N HIS A 33 8.11 -2.67 10.22
CA HIS A 33 7.61 -1.30 10.09
C HIS A 33 6.56 -1.18 8.97
N VAL A 34 6.83 -1.81 7.82
CA VAL A 34 5.91 -1.88 6.68
C VAL A 34 4.61 -2.58 7.04
N ARG A 35 4.67 -3.63 7.87
CA ARG A 35 3.47 -4.30 8.41
C ARG A 35 2.64 -3.33 9.26
N SER A 36 3.26 -2.63 10.21
CA SER A 36 2.56 -1.65 11.05
C SER A 36 1.93 -0.52 10.23
N LEU A 37 2.65 -0.03 9.21
CA LEU A 37 2.13 0.97 8.28
C LEU A 37 0.93 0.43 7.48
N THR A 38 1.02 -0.81 7.00
CA THR A 38 -0.06 -1.50 6.28
C THR A 38 -1.32 -1.57 7.13
N GLU A 39 -1.22 -2.03 8.37
CA GLU A 39 -2.35 -2.10 9.30
C GLU A 39 -3.02 -0.73 9.45
N GLY A 40 -2.23 0.32 9.65
CA GLY A 40 -2.73 1.69 9.77
C GLY A 40 -3.44 2.20 8.52
N LEU A 41 -2.93 1.89 7.32
CA LEU A 41 -3.55 2.29 6.05
C LEU A 41 -4.83 1.51 5.77
N VAL A 42 -4.83 0.20 6.02
CA VAL A 42 -6.02 -0.66 5.86
C VAL A 42 -7.13 -0.21 6.82
N ALA A 43 -6.79 0.09 8.09
CA ALA A 43 -7.76 0.60 9.05
C ALA A 43 -8.40 1.94 8.63
N ARG A 44 -7.71 2.72 7.79
CA ARG A 44 -8.21 3.99 7.21
C ARG A 44 -8.98 3.78 5.90
N GLY A 45 -9.18 2.53 5.48
CA GLY A 45 -9.95 2.15 4.30
C GLY A 45 -9.16 2.23 2.99
N LEU A 46 -7.83 2.32 3.03
CA LEU A 46 -7.03 2.25 1.81
C LEU A 46 -6.86 0.80 1.39
N ARG A 47 -6.86 0.57 0.07
CA ARG A 47 -6.33 -0.67 -0.50
C ARG A 47 -4.82 -0.62 -0.38
N VAL A 48 -4.19 -1.73 0.02
CA VAL A 48 -2.73 -1.82 0.14
C VAL A 48 -2.23 -3.05 -0.61
N THR A 49 -1.22 -2.85 -1.47
CA THR A 49 -0.44 -3.95 -2.06
C THR A 49 1.00 -3.84 -1.59
N VAL A 50 1.54 -4.92 -1.02
CA VAL A 50 2.95 -5.04 -0.65
C VAL A 50 3.66 -5.88 -1.72
N CYS A 51 4.62 -5.26 -2.40
CA CYS A 51 5.50 -5.92 -3.36
C CYS A 51 6.75 -6.38 -2.61
N ALA A 52 6.95 -7.69 -2.53
CA ALA A 52 8.01 -8.26 -1.70
C ALA A 52 8.67 -9.49 -2.34
N PRO A 53 9.94 -9.79 -1.99
CA PRO A 53 10.57 -11.04 -2.40
C PRO A 53 9.84 -12.26 -1.80
N CYS A 54 10.05 -13.41 -2.42
CA CYS A 54 9.44 -14.67 -2.00
C CYS A 54 9.77 -14.97 -0.52
N GLY A 55 8.76 -15.40 0.23
CA GLY A 55 8.90 -15.73 1.66
C GLY A 55 8.78 -14.54 2.62
N ALA A 56 8.82 -13.30 2.15
CA ALA A 56 8.68 -12.12 3.02
C ALA A 56 7.32 -12.06 3.74
N ASP A 57 6.24 -12.45 3.08
CA ASP A 57 4.92 -12.52 3.72
C ASP A 57 4.85 -13.61 4.81
N ALA A 58 5.56 -14.72 4.65
CA ALA A 58 5.63 -15.75 5.69
C ALA A 58 6.43 -15.25 6.91
N ALA A 59 7.45 -14.42 6.70
CA ALA A 59 8.26 -13.85 7.76
C ALA A 59 7.56 -12.70 8.50
N TYR A 60 6.79 -11.86 7.79
CA TYR A 60 6.26 -10.60 8.34
C TYR A 60 4.72 -10.52 8.37
N GLY A 61 3.99 -11.42 7.72
CA GLY A 61 2.53 -11.50 7.80
C GLY A 61 1.78 -10.31 7.22
N PHE A 62 2.18 -9.80 6.04
CA PHE A 62 1.53 -8.67 5.38
C PHE A 62 0.07 -8.95 5.01
N ARG A 63 -0.24 -10.19 4.58
CA ARG A 63 -1.63 -10.61 4.35
C ARG A 63 -2.45 -10.57 5.62
N GLY A 64 -1.85 -10.94 6.76
CA GLY A 64 -2.48 -10.83 8.07
C GLY A 64 -2.79 -9.38 8.49
N ALA A 65 -2.03 -8.42 7.97
CA ALA A 65 -2.27 -6.98 8.13
C ALA A 65 -3.33 -6.41 7.15
N GLY A 66 -3.89 -7.24 6.27
CA GLY A 66 -4.91 -6.85 5.30
C GLY A 66 -4.38 -6.39 3.94
N ALA A 67 -3.08 -6.54 3.66
CA ALA A 67 -2.54 -6.25 2.34
C ALA A 67 -2.73 -7.40 1.33
N HIS A 68 -2.81 -7.02 0.06
CA HIS A 68 -2.48 -7.93 -1.03
C HIS A 68 -0.95 -8.05 -1.15
N VAL A 69 -0.43 -9.25 -1.41
CA VAL A 69 1.01 -9.45 -1.62
C VAL A 69 1.26 -9.78 -3.08
N ALA A 70 2.14 -9.00 -3.70
CA ALA A 70 2.63 -9.23 -5.06
C ALA A 70 4.11 -9.61 -5.01
N PRO A 71 4.55 -10.63 -5.77
CA PRO A 71 5.96 -10.94 -5.89
C PRO A 71 6.68 -9.77 -6.59
N LEU A 72 7.80 -9.33 -6.00
CA LEU A 72 8.68 -8.34 -6.61
C LEU A 72 9.88 -9.06 -7.26
N PRO A 73 10.17 -8.81 -8.55
CA PRO A 73 11.41 -9.26 -9.18
C PRO A 73 12.65 -8.71 -8.46
N ALA A 74 13.81 -9.31 -8.72
CA ALA A 74 15.06 -8.90 -8.09
C ALA A 74 15.34 -7.40 -8.31
N PRO A 75 15.94 -6.70 -7.32
CA PRO A 75 16.30 -5.30 -7.49
C PRO A 75 17.25 -5.11 -8.69
N GLY A 76 16.93 -4.15 -9.55
CA GLY A 76 17.65 -3.89 -10.80
C GLY A 76 17.07 -4.58 -12.04
N ASP A 77 16.07 -5.46 -11.86
CA ASP A 77 15.38 -6.08 -12.98
C ASP A 77 14.42 -5.09 -13.67
N PRO A 78 14.50 -4.91 -15.01
CA PRO A 78 13.65 -3.97 -15.74
C PRO A 78 12.15 -4.35 -15.71
N GLU A 79 11.82 -5.62 -15.47
CA GLU A 79 10.45 -6.10 -15.32
C GLU A 79 9.81 -5.57 -14.03
N ALA A 80 10.61 -5.32 -12.98
CA ALA A 80 10.10 -4.78 -11.72
C ALA A 80 9.37 -3.44 -11.92
N ALA A 81 9.92 -2.56 -12.75
CA ALA A 81 9.27 -1.29 -13.07
C ALA A 81 7.95 -1.48 -13.84
N ALA A 82 7.88 -2.47 -14.74
CA ALA A 82 6.67 -2.79 -15.48
C ALA A 82 5.57 -3.36 -14.56
N VAL A 83 5.93 -4.25 -13.63
CA VAL A 83 5.02 -4.78 -12.61
C VAL A 83 4.48 -3.66 -11.72
N LEU A 84 5.36 -2.80 -11.20
CA LEU A 84 4.95 -1.68 -10.34
C LEU A 84 4.00 -0.71 -11.05
N ARG A 85 4.26 -0.40 -12.34
CA ARG A 85 3.35 0.43 -13.14
C ARG A 85 1.95 -0.16 -13.25
N ARG A 86 1.82 -1.48 -13.43
CA ARG A 86 0.52 -2.16 -13.50
C ARG A 86 -0.21 -2.14 -12.16
N LEU A 87 0.52 -2.17 -11.04
CA LEU A 87 -0.06 -2.13 -9.70
C LEU A 87 -0.50 -0.72 -9.28
N CYS A 88 0.09 0.33 -9.86
CA CYS A 88 -0.25 1.72 -9.57
C CYS A 88 -1.32 2.31 -10.51
N ALA A 89 -1.66 1.64 -11.61
CA ALA A 89 -2.64 2.10 -12.61
C ALA A 89 -4.08 1.80 -12.16
#